data_AF-A0A9W4MVW3-F1
#
_entry.id   AF-A0A9W4MVW3-F1
#
_cell.length_a   1.000
_cell.length_b   1.000
_cell.length_c   1.000
_cell.angle_alpha   90.00
_cell.angle_beta   90.00
_cell.angle_gamma   90.00
#
_symmetry.space_group_name_H-M   'P 1'
#
loop_
_entity.id
_entity.type
_entity.pdbx_description
1 polymer ?
#
loop_
_entity_poly.entity_id
_entity_poly.type
_entity_poly.pdbx_seq_one_letter_code
_entity_poly.pdbx_strand_id
1 'polypeptide(L)'
;MSGLSIIRPARATSSLRLCLRQARPRTLTQLPRALHLSSKRPRETQTQFPSISAFPKPTTRNYADLKGSSGKAEADLLVEELQELYEVAKDEFEIATESTDTSTIYAASDRESARDALNQLSSVYGLYTARPGEVENENGEGGEADGDGAIIETNYNPAEIPQGVKDEVRRRVGQRIRELKQAVEALEERAMED
;
A
#
# COMPACT_ATOMS: atom_id res chain seq x y z
N MET A 1 54.15 -32.31 29.05
CA MET A 1 53.61 -33.10 27.91
C MET A 1 52.67 -32.17 27.17
N SER A 2 53.17 -31.16 26.45
CA SER A 2 53.73 -31.22 25.10
C SER A 2 52.70 -31.69 24.07
N GLY A 3 52.22 -30.74 23.26
CA GLY A 3 51.30 -30.96 22.14
C GLY A 3 51.10 -29.68 21.33
N LEU A 4 52.19 -29.14 20.78
CA LEU A 4 52.20 -28.09 19.75
C LEU A 4 52.24 -28.76 18.36
N SER A 5 51.41 -28.27 17.43
CA SER A 5 51.54 -28.38 15.96
C SER A 5 50.59 -27.30 15.38
N ILE A 6 51.01 -26.12 14.91
CA ILE A 6 51.71 -25.79 13.63
C ILE A 6 51.02 -26.51 12.47
N ILE A 7 50.37 -25.84 11.50
CA ILE A 7 50.93 -25.39 10.20
C ILE A 7 49.90 -24.47 9.47
N ARG A 8 50.30 -23.24 9.09
CA ARG A 8 49.79 -22.43 7.94
C ARG A 8 50.55 -22.86 6.66
N PRO A 9 50.34 -22.38 5.39
CA PRO A 9 49.45 -21.33 4.83
C PRO A 9 48.81 -21.70 3.46
N ALA A 10 48.05 -20.81 2.82
CA ALA A 10 48.21 -20.47 1.39
C ALA A 10 47.31 -19.31 0.96
N ARG A 11 47.78 -18.62 -0.07
CA ARG A 11 47.49 -17.28 -0.55
C ARG A 11 46.86 -17.43 -1.94
N ALA A 12 45.76 -16.74 -2.23
CA ALA A 12 45.28 -16.59 -3.60
C ALA A 12 44.87 -15.13 -3.82
N THR A 13 45.80 -14.39 -4.41
CA THR A 13 45.59 -13.08 -5.01
C THR A 13 44.94 -13.28 -6.37
N SER A 14 43.74 -12.74 -6.59
CA SER A 14 43.17 -12.62 -7.93
C SER A 14 43.20 -11.17 -8.40
N SER A 15 43.61 -11.06 -9.65
CA SER A 15 44.25 -9.91 -10.27
C SER A 15 43.30 -8.76 -10.58
N LEU A 16 43.86 -7.56 -10.39
CA LEU A 16 43.45 -6.33 -11.05
C LEU A 16 43.35 -6.53 -12.57
N ARG A 17 42.22 -6.20 -13.17
CA ARG A 17 42.14 -5.82 -14.58
C ARG A 17 41.50 -4.45 -14.71
N LEU A 18 42.39 -3.46 -14.73
CA LEU A 18 42.17 -2.11 -15.20
C LEU A 18 41.86 -2.18 -16.71
N CYS A 19 40.64 -1.86 -17.12
CA CYS A 19 40.34 -1.56 -18.51
C CYS A 19 39.85 -0.11 -18.61
N LEU A 20 40.80 0.78 -18.84
CA LEU A 20 40.57 2.14 -19.34
C LEU A 20 40.23 2.05 -20.82
N ARG A 21 39.03 2.49 -21.21
CA ARG A 21 38.59 2.85 -22.58
C ARG A 21 37.12 3.29 -22.47
N GLN A 22 36.62 4.38 -23.03
CA GLN A 22 37.17 5.39 -23.92
C GLN A 22 36.16 6.55 -23.90
N ALA A 23 36.64 7.78 -23.96
CA ALA A 23 35.84 8.99 -23.96
C ALA A 23 35.20 9.31 -25.33
N ARG A 24 34.12 10.12 -25.27
CA ARG A 24 33.56 11.08 -26.26
C ARG A 24 32.31 10.62 -27.04
N PRO A 25 31.53 11.55 -27.62
CA PRO A 25 31.12 12.89 -27.17
C PRO A 25 29.59 13.14 -27.26
N ARG A 26 29.20 14.30 -26.74
CA ARG A 26 27.86 14.93 -26.78
C ARG A 26 27.25 15.00 -28.19
N THR A 27 25.96 14.71 -28.29
CA THR A 27 25.09 15.24 -29.35
C THR A 27 23.88 15.94 -28.71
N LEU A 28 23.88 17.27 -28.79
CA LEU A 28 22.73 18.14 -28.57
C LEU A 28 21.88 18.13 -29.84
N THR A 29 20.67 17.61 -29.76
CA THR A 29 19.60 17.81 -30.76
C THR A 29 18.30 17.98 -29.97
N GLN A 30 18.00 19.21 -29.59
CA GLN A 30 16.99 20.08 -30.23
C GLN A 30 15.59 19.49 -30.27
N LEU A 31 14.77 20.02 -29.36
CA LEU A 31 13.31 20.05 -29.41
C LEU A 31 12.81 20.64 -30.73
N PRO A 32 11.67 20.13 -31.23
CA PRO A 32 10.60 21.06 -31.56
C PRO A 32 9.34 20.83 -30.72
N ARG A 33 8.96 21.92 -30.05
CA ARG A 33 7.69 22.19 -29.39
C ARG A 33 6.60 22.26 -30.47
N ALA A 34 5.68 21.29 -30.50
CA ALA A 34 4.45 21.40 -31.28
C ALA A 34 3.29 21.74 -30.35
N LEU A 35 2.87 23.01 -30.38
CA LEU A 35 1.62 23.45 -29.77
C LEU A 35 0.46 22.98 -30.65
N HIS A 36 -0.22 21.92 -30.25
CA HIS A 36 -1.52 21.54 -30.79
C HIS A 36 -2.61 22.47 -30.24
N LEU A 37 -2.98 23.48 -31.03
CA LEU A 37 -4.14 24.33 -30.76
C LEU A 37 -5.39 23.57 -31.22
N SER A 38 -6.08 22.92 -30.28
CA SER A 38 -7.36 22.24 -30.51
C SER A 38 -8.46 23.27 -30.80
N SER A 39 -8.68 23.55 -32.08
CA SER A 39 -9.78 24.39 -32.57
C SER A 39 -11.14 23.71 -32.33
N LYS A 40 -11.97 24.34 -31.50
CA LYS A 40 -13.36 23.93 -31.26
C LYS A 40 -14.24 24.49 -32.37
N ARG A 41 -15.03 23.63 -33.02
CA ARG A 41 -16.24 24.04 -33.72
C ARG A 41 -17.31 22.94 -33.68
N PRO A 42 -18.33 23.04 -32.81
CA PRO A 42 -19.55 22.28 -32.98
C PRO A 42 -20.41 22.94 -34.06
N ARG A 43 -20.82 22.12 -35.03
CA ARG A 43 -21.78 22.47 -36.09
C ARG A 43 -23.18 22.33 -35.53
N GLU A 44 -23.94 23.41 -35.62
CA GLU A 44 -25.39 23.42 -35.44
C GLU A 44 -26.05 22.47 -36.44
N THR A 45 -26.93 21.59 -35.98
CA THR A 45 -28.02 21.09 -36.82
C THR A 45 -29.25 20.88 -35.94
N GLN A 46 -30.13 21.86 -36.06
CA GLN A 46 -31.53 21.88 -35.67
C GLN A 46 -32.28 20.74 -36.37
N THR A 47 -32.95 19.86 -35.63
CA THR A 47 -34.07 19.06 -36.18
C THR A 47 -35.06 18.72 -35.07
N GLN A 48 -36.34 18.80 -35.44
CA GLN A 48 -37.52 18.94 -34.61
C GLN A 48 -37.97 17.64 -33.92
N PHE A 49 -38.75 17.83 -32.85
CA PHE A 49 -39.51 16.83 -32.09
C PHE A 49 -40.43 15.97 -32.97
N PRO A 50 -40.77 14.76 -32.50
CA PRO A 50 -42.15 14.60 -32.02
C PRO A 50 -42.27 14.05 -30.60
N SER A 51 -43.37 14.46 -29.98
CA SER A 51 -43.89 14.07 -28.67
C SER A 51 -44.19 12.57 -28.60
N ILE A 52 -43.64 11.89 -27.59
CA ILE A 52 -44.18 10.62 -27.09
C ILE A 52 -44.43 10.76 -25.59
N SER A 53 -45.70 10.89 -25.28
CA SER A 53 -46.32 10.63 -23.99
C SER A 53 -46.05 9.19 -23.54
N ALA A 54 -45.44 9.02 -22.37
CA ALA A 54 -45.85 8.04 -21.36
C ALA A 54 -44.98 8.23 -20.12
N PHE A 55 -45.55 8.80 -19.07
CA PHE A 55 -44.95 8.81 -17.74
C PHE A 55 -45.03 7.38 -17.15
N PRO A 56 -43.91 6.66 -16.92
CA PRO A 56 -43.92 5.63 -15.90
C PRO A 56 -43.93 6.32 -14.53
N LYS A 57 -44.94 5.96 -13.75
CA LYS A 57 -45.18 6.40 -12.37
C LYS A 57 -43.87 6.40 -11.57
N PRO A 58 -43.59 7.42 -10.73
CA PRO A 58 -42.54 7.30 -9.75
C PRO A 58 -42.92 6.15 -8.84
N THR A 59 -42.24 5.01 -9.00
CA THR A 59 -42.16 4.04 -7.92
C THR A 59 -41.43 4.76 -6.82
N THR A 60 -42.22 5.29 -5.88
CA THR A 60 -41.79 5.61 -4.53
C THR A 60 -41.03 4.39 -4.02
N ARG A 61 -39.71 4.38 -4.21
CA ARG A 61 -38.83 3.56 -3.39
C ARG A 61 -39.06 4.07 -1.99
N ASN A 62 -39.86 3.32 -1.25
CA ASN A 62 -40.06 3.49 0.17
C ASN A 62 -38.68 3.41 0.82
N TYR A 63 -38.03 4.56 1.00
CA TYR A 63 -36.96 4.76 1.97
C TYR A 63 -37.61 4.80 3.35
N ALA A 64 -38.17 3.67 3.73
CA ALA A 64 -38.73 3.41 5.04
C ALA A 64 -38.37 1.97 5.39
N ASP A 65 -37.07 1.73 5.59
CA ASP A 65 -36.63 0.81 6.63
C ASP A 65 -35.34 1.36 7.26
N LEU A 66 -35.49 2.52 7.90
CA LEU A 66 -34.56 3.07 8.88
C LEU A 66 -34.63 2.23 10.18
N LYS A 67 -34.31 0.94 10.12
CA LYS A 67 -34.15 0.07 11.31
C LYS A 67 -33.50 -1.29 11.02
N GLY A 68 -32.60 -1.39 10.02
CA GLY A 68 -32.13 -2.70 9.54
C GLY A 68 -30.64 -3.05 9.72
N SER A 69 -29.73 -2.13 10.07
CA SER A 69 -28.29 -2.45 9.90
C SER A 69 -27.29 -1.67 10.76
N SER A 70 -27.59 -1.45 12.05
CA SER A 70 -26.68 -0.72 12.97
C SER A 70 -25.23 -1.19 12.89
N GLY A 71 -24.97 -2.49 12.71
CA GLY A 71 -23.62 -3.03 12.56
C GLY A 71 -23.06 -3.08 11.13
N LYS A 72 -23.90 -3.11 10.07
CA LYS A 72 -23.36 -3.11 8.69
C LYS A 72 -22.91 -1.72 8.27
N ALA A 73 -23.68 -0.70 8.63
CA ALA A 73 -23.28 0.69 8.37
C ALA A 73 -21.99 1.04 9.13
N GLU A 74 -21.86 0.59 10.38
CA GLU A 74 -20.63 0.76 11.16
C GLU A 74 -19.45 -0.03 10.57
N ALA A 75 -19.67 -1.28 10.12
CA ALA A 75 -18.63 -2.05 9.44
C ALA A 75 -18.18 -1.37 8.14
N ASP A 76 -19.12 -0.80 7.38
CA ASP A 76 -18.82 -0.11 6.13
C ASP A 76 -17.95 1.13 6.40
N LEU A 77 -18.24 1.91 7.45
CA LEU A 77 -17.43 3.06 7.88
C LEU A 77 -15.99 2.68 8.28
N LEU A 78 -15.83 1.60 9.06
CA LEU A 78 -14.49 1.11 9.44
C LEU A 78 -13.72 0.56 8.23
N VAL A 79 -14.43 -0.08 7.30
CA VAL A 79 -13.84 -0.57 6.04
C VAL A 79 -13.41 0.59 5.16
N GLU A 80 -14.15 1.70 5.14
CA GLU A 80 -13.78 2.91 4.40
C GLU A 80 -12.46 3.50 4.92
N GLU A 81 -12.30 3.69 6.24
CA GLU A 81 -11.04 4.17 6.84
C GLU A 81 -9.86 3.24 6.53
N LEU A 82 -10.06 1.92 6.69
CA LEU A 82 -9.04 0.94 6.34
C LEU A 82 -8.73 0.89 4.85
N GLN A 83 -9.70 1.20 4.00
CA GLN A 83 -9.49 1.30 2.56
C GLN A 83 -8.61 2.50 2.24
N GLU A 84 -8.87 3.66 2.84
CA GLU A 84 -8.06 4.85 2.66
C GLU A 84 -6.60 4.60 3.04
N LEU A 85 -6.36 3.99 4.21
CA LEU A 85 -5.00 3.60 4.64
C LEU A 85 -4.37 2.56 3.71
N TYR A 86 -5.16 1.64 3.15
CA TYR A 86 -4.68 0.66 2.19
C TYR A 86 -4.25 1.30 0.87
N GLU A 87 -5.00 2.26 0.34
CA GLU A 87 -4.61 2.97 -0.88
C GLU A 87 -3.31 3.75 -0.66
N VAL A 88 -3.16 4.44 0.47
CA VAL A 88 -1.90 5.11 0.83
C VAL A 88 -0.74 4.11 0.88
N ALA A 89 -0.89 3.01 1.62
CA ALA A 89 0.17 2.01 1.73
C ALA A 89 0.52 1.35 0.38
N LYS A 90 -0.46 1.20 -0.52
CA LYS A 90 -0.26 0.67 -1.87
C LYS A 90 0.48 1.66 -2.77
N ASP A 91 0.13 2.94 -2.71
CA ASP A 91 0.82 3.98 -3.47
C ASP A 91 2.28 4.09 -3.02
N GLU A 92 2.55 4.09 -1.71
CA GLU A 92 3.93 4.11 -1.18
C GLU A 92 4.71 2.85 -1.57
N PHE A 93 4.08 1.66 -1.56
CA PHE A 93 4.69 0.42 -2.04
C PHE A 93 5.04 0.46 -3.53
N GLU A 94 4.19 1.06 -4.36
CA GLU A 94 4.47 1.22 -5.80
C GLU A 94 5.66 2.15 -6.04
N ILE A 95 5.74 3.27 -5.31
CA ILE A 95 6.89 4.18 -5.35
C ILE A 95 8.16 3.43 -4.92
N ALA A 96 8.11 2.70 -3.81
CA ALA A 96 9.24 1.92 -3.30
C ALA A 96 9.73 0.85 -4.27
N THR A 97 8.81 0.20 -4.99
CA THR A 97 9.15 -0.79 -6.02
C THR A 97 9.82 -0.14 -7.21
N GLU A 98 9.25 0.94 -7.76
CA GLU A 98 9.81 1.66 -8.91
C GLU A 98 11.19 2.24 -8.58
N SER A 99 11.36 2.82 -7.39
CA SER A 99 12.59 3.47 -6.98
C SER A 99 13.71 2.48 -6.65
N THR A 100 13.35 1.28 -6.16
CA THR A 100 14.28 0.14 -5.98
C THR A 100 14.70 -0.45 -7.34
N ASP A 101 13.76 -0.69 -8.24
CA ASP A 101 14.03 -1.24 -9.59
C ASP A 101 14.93 -0.32 -10.42
N THR A 102 14.79 0.98 -10.23
CA THR A 102 15.61 2.00 -10.91
C THR A 102 16.89 2.36 -10.14
N SER A 103 17.15 1.69 -9.00
CA SER A 103 18.32 1.89 -8.13
C SER A 103 18.56 3.36 -7.79
N THR A 104 17.49 4.08 -7.45
CA THR A 104 17.59 5.49 -7.09
C THR A 104 18.15 5.68 -5.68
N ILE A 105 18.59 6.90 -5.38
CA ILE A 105 19.03 7.29 -4.04
C ILE A 105 17.87 7.35 -3.02
N TYR A 106 16.62 7.29 -3.47
CA TYR A 106 15.43 7.35 -2.63
C TYR A 106 14.90 5.97 -2.24
N ALA A 107 15.37 4.91 -2.90
CA ALA A 107 14.89 3.54 -2.71
C ALA A 107 14.81 3.10 -1.24
N ALA A 108 15.82 3.44 -0.43
CA ALA A 108 15.82 3.10 0.98
C ALA A 108 14.73 3.85 1.78
N SER A 109 14.55 5.16 1.49
CA SER A 109 13.56 6.01 2.15
C SER A 109 12.13 5.65 1.73
N ASP A 110 11.93 5.26 0.48
CA ASP A 110 10.61 4.90 -0.03
C ASP A 110 10.16 3.54 0.53
N ARG A 111 11.09 2.57 0.65
CA ARG A 111 10.80 1.30 1.34
C ARG A 111 10.42 1.50 2.81
N GLU A 112 11.12 2.39 3.51
CA GLU A 112 10.77 2.77 4.88
C GLU A 112 9.36 3.38 4.93
N SER A 113 9.02 4.28 4.00
CA SER A 113 7.70 4.89 3.92
C SER A 113 6.59 3.85 3.67
N ALA A 114 6.82 2.88 2.78
CA ALA A 114 5.90 1.78 2.53
C ALA A 114 5.70 0.90 3.78
N ARG A 115 6.78 0.63 4.52
CA ARG A 115 6.73 -0.13 5.78
C ARG A 115 5.94 0.62 6.85
N ASP A 116 6.18 1.92 7.01
CA ASP A 116 5.48 2.74 7.99
C ASP A 116 3.98 2.84 7.70
N ALA A 117 3.60 3.05 6.44
CA ALA A 117 2.20 3.06 6.01
C ALA A 117 1.52 1.70 6.26
N LEU A 118 2.20 0.58 5.97
CA LEU A 118 1.71 -0.76 6.27
C LEU A 118 1.56 -1.02 7.78
N ASN A 119 2.50 -0.54 8.59
CA ASN A 119 2.45 -0.67 10.04
C ASN A 119 1.26 0.11 10.62
N GLN A 120 1.00 1.32 10.13
CA GLN A 120 -0.18 2.10 10.50
C GLN A 120 -1.47 1.36 10.14
N LEU A 121 -1.61 0.89 8.90
CA LEU A 121 -2.76 0.10 8.44
C LEU A 121 -2.97 -1.15 9.31
N SER A 122 -1.90 -1.90 9.58
CA SER A 122 -1.94 -3.12 10.38
C SER A 122 -2.34 -2.86 11.82
N SER A 123 -1.87 -1.75 12.39
CA SER A 123 -2.19 -1.33 13.75
C SER A 123 -3.67 -0.96 13.89
N VAL A 124 -4.19 -0.10 13.00
CA VAL A 124 -5.62 0.27 12.97
C VAL A 124 -6.50 -0.95 12.75
N TYR A 125 -6.13 -1.81 11.80
CA TYR A 125 -6.83 -3.08 11.57
C TYR A 125 -6.83 -3.99 12.80
N GLY A 126 -5.69 -4.09 13.49
CA GLY A 126 -5.56 -4.84 14.73
C GLY A 126 -6.51 -4.30 15.81
N LEU A 127 -6.57 -2.98 15.99
CA LEU A 127 -7.47 -2.33 16.96
C LEU A 127 -8.95 -2.63 16.65
N TYR A 128 -9.37 -2.51 15.39
CA TYR A 128 -10.76 -2.74 14.99
C TYR A 128 -11.17 -4.20 14.92
N THR A 129 -10.22 -5.12 14.79
CA THR A 129 -10.51 -6.55 14.68
C THR A 129 -10.07 -7.38 15.88
N ALA A 130 -9.48 -6.74 16.91
CA ALA A 130 -9.08 -7.39 18.16
C ALA A 130 -10.26 -8.08 18.82
N ARG A 131 -10.13 -9.40 19.01
CA ARG A 131 -11.12 -10.23 19.69
C ARG A 131 -10.82 -10.22 21.19
N PRO A 132 -11.83 -10.03 22.07
CA PRO A 132 -11.61 -10.22 23.50
C PRO A 132 -11.41 -11.72 23.77
N GLY A 133 -10.14 -12.14 23.95
CA GLY A 133 -9.78 -13.52 24.33
C GLY A 133 -8.74 -14.26 23.47
N GLU A 134 -8.17 -13.66 22.42
CA GLU A 134 -7.06 -14.26 21.64
C GLU A 134 -5.67 -13.96 22.26
N VAL A 135 -5.56 -13.97 23.58
CA VAL A 135 -4.28 -13.85 24.33
C VAL A 135 -3.80 -15.20 24.87
N GLU A 136 -3.97 -16.27 24.11
CA GLU A 136 -3.38 -17.59 24.44
C GLU A 136 -3.30 -18.37 23.13
N ASN A 137 -2.24 -18.11 22.34
CA ASN A 137 -1.60 -19.03 21.38
C ASN A 137 -0.54 -18.26 20.58
N GLU A 138 0.63 -18.17 21.22
CA GLU A 138 1.99 -18.08 20.71
C GLU A 138 2.16 -18.35 19.20
N ASN A 139 2.18 -17.28 18.39
CA ASN A 139 3.13 -17.10 17.28
C ASN A 139 3.09 -15.64 16.77
N GLY A 140 3.26 -14.69 17.68
CA GLY A 140 3.47 -13.29 17.35
C GLY A 140 4.82 -12.88 17.89
N GLU A 141 5.83 -12.79 17.02
CA GLU A 141 6.93 -11.86 17.22
C GLU A 141 6.33 -10.44 17.21
N GLY A 142 5.71 -10.08 18.33
CA GLY A 142 5.39 -8.73 18.71
C GLY A 142 6.71 -8.09 19.12
N GLY A 143 7.29 -7.35 18.18
CA GLY A 143 8.43 -6.49 18.43
C GLY A 143 8.20 -5.69 19.71
N GLU A 144 9.26 -5.66 20.50
CA GLU A 144 9.35 -5.06 21.82
C GLU A 144 8.87 -3.60 21.74
N ALA A 145 7.82 -3.31 22.51
CA ALA A 145 7.29 -1.97 22.69
C ALA A 145 8.23 -1.18 23.62
N ASP A 146 9.30 -0.62 23.05
CA ASP A 146 10.13 0.37 23.72
C ASP A 146 10.23 1.63 22.87
N GLY A 147 9.44 2.65 23.29
CA GLY A 147 9.66 4.04 22.93
C GLY A 147 8.67 4.61 21.92
N ASP A 148 7.95 5.65 22.35
CA ASP A 148 6.94 6.39 21.58
C ASP A 148 5.65 5.59 21.33
N GLY A 149 4.69 5.76 22.23
CA GLY A 149 3.30 5.46 21.91
C GLY A 149 2.85 6.46 20.87
N ALA A 150 3.21 6.23 19.61
CA ALA A 150 2.63 6.90 18.47
C ALA A 150 1.12 6.84 18.68
N ILE A 151 0.53 7.98 19.01
CA ILE A 151 -0.90 8.07 19.29
C ILE A 151 -1.55 7.83 17.93
N ILE A 152 -1.90 6.58 17.65
CA ILE A 152 -2.66 6.22 16.46
C ILE A 152 -4.04 6.81 16.69
N GLU A 153 -4.25 8.01 16.14
CA GLU A 153 -5.53 8.70 16.18
C GLU A 153 -6.48 7.94 15.26
N THR A 154 -7.16 6.94 15.83
CA THR A 154 -8.22 6.20 15.16
C THR A 154 -9.52 6.99 15.27
N ASN A 155 -10.26 7.10 14.17
CA ASN A 155 -11.53 7.82 14.15
C ASN A 155 -12.63 7.14 15.00
N TYR A 156 -12.49 5.85 15.32
CA TYR A 156 -13.47 5.07 16.08
C TYR A 156 -12.87 4.47 17.37
N ASN A 157 -13.69 4.38 18.43
CA ASN A 157 -13.28 3.73 19.68
C ASN A 157 -13.34 2.19 19.55
N PRO A 158 -12.20 1.47 19.58
CA PRO A 158 -12.15 0.02 19.37
C PRO A 158 -12.89 -0.81 20.44
N ALA A 159 -13.15 -0.22 21.61
CA ALA A 159 -13.90 -0.84 22.69
C ALA A 159 -15.42 -0.85 22.48
N GLU A 160 -15.94 0.03 21.62
CA GLU A 160 -17.38 0.16 21.35
C GLU A 160 -17.85 -0.66 20.16
N ILE A 161 -16.92 -1.17 19.34
CA ILE A 161 -17.22 -1.92 18.13
C ILE A 161 -17.80 -3.31 18.47
N PRO A 162 -19.03 -3.64 18.02
CA PRO A 162 -19.62 -4.95 18.26
C PRO A 162 -18.84 -6.08 17.56
N GLN A 163 -18.78 -7.26 18.17
CA GLN A 163 -18.00 -8.39 17.61
C GLN A 163 -18.42 -8.77 16.17
N GLY A 164 -19.71 -8.69 15.85
CA GLY A 164 -20.19 -8.96 14.49
C GLY A 164 -19.68 -7.96 13.44
N VAL A 165 -19.38 -6.73 13.85
CA VAL A 165 -18.75 -5.70 13.00
C VAL A 165 -17.27 -6.02 12.82
N LYS A 166 -16.56 -6.37 13.90
CA LYS A 166 -15.15 -6.78 13.86
C LYS A 166 -14.90 -7.95 12.90
N ASP A 167 -15.78 -8.96 12.94
CA ASP A 167 -15.67 -10.14 12.09
C ASP A 167 -15.91 -9.80 10.61
N GLU A 168 -16.80 -8.86 10.31
CA GLU A 168 -17.07 -8.41 8.94
C GLU A 168 -15.91 -7.59 8.38
N VAL A 169 -15.32 -6.69 9.18
CA VAL A 169 -14.12 -5.93 8.82
C VAL A 169 -12.95 -6.90 8.56
N ARG A 170 -12.73 -7.86 9.46
CA ARG A 170 -11.71 -8.92 9.33
C ARG A 170 -11.87 -9.69 8.02
N ARG A 171 -13.11 -10.07 7.66
CA ARG A 171 -13.41 -10.81 6.43
C ARG A 171 -13.13 -10.00 5.16
N ARG A 172 -13.41 -8.70 5.16
CA ARG A 172 -13.27 -7.83 3.97
C ARG A 172 -11.85 -7.33 3.73
N VAL A 173 -11.13 -7.00 4.80
CA VAL A 173 -9.84 -6.30 4.70
C VAL A 173 -8.66 -7.24 4.99
N GLY A 174 -8.86 -8.29 5.79
CA GLY A 174 -7.78 -9.12 6.29
C GLY A 174 -6.94 -9.82 5.22
N GLN A 175 -7.53 -10.23 4.10
CA GLN A 175 -6.76 -10.83 3.00
C GLN A 175 -5.82 -9.81 2.34
N ARG A 176 -6.32 -8.60 2.07
CA ARG A 176 -5.58 -7.54 1.37
C ARG A 176 -4.37 -7.06 2.17
N ILE A 177 -4.53 -6.93 3.49
CA ILE A 177 -3.43 -6.57 4.39
C ILE A 177 -2.34 -7.66 4.39
N ARG A 178 -2.72 -8.94 4.40
CA ARG A 178 -1.75 -10.05 4.36
C ARG A 178 -0.97 -10.09 3.05
N GLU A 179 -1.66 -9.88 1.93
CA GLU A 179 -1.04 -9.80 0.61
C GLU A 179 -0.05 -8.64 0.53
N LEU A 180 -0.45 -7.45 0.98
CA LEU A 180 0.43 -6.27 0.99
C LEU A 180 1.63 -6.47 1.92
N LYS A 181 1.44 -7.09 3.10
CA LYS A 181 2.55 -7.41 4.01
C LYS A 181 3.59 -8.32 3.36
N GLN A 182 3.13 -9.40 2.70
CA GLN A 182 4.01 -10.32 1.99
C GLN A 182 4.73 -9.62 0.83
N ALA A 183 4.06 -8.71 0.13
CA ALA A 183 4.66 -7.96 -0.96
C ALA A 183 5.77 -7.00 -0.48
N VAL A 184 5.54 -6.28 0.63
CA VAL A 184 6.54 -5.40 1.25
C VAL A 184 7.74 -6.21 1.76
N GLU A 185 7.51 -7.32 2.46
CA GLU A 185 8.57 -8.21 2.95
C GLU A 185 9.44 -8.76 1.81
N ALA A 186 8.81 -9.21 0.71
CA ALA A 186 9.52 -9.68 -0.47
C ALA A 186 10.33 -8.57 -1.18
N LEU A 187 9.82 -7.33 -1.18
CA LEU A 187 10.55 -6.18 -1.72
C LEU A 187 11.79 -5.87 -0.86
N GLU A 188 11.67 -5.94 0.46
CA GLU A 188 12.77 -5.73 1.39
C GLU A 188 13.84 -6.82 1.26
N GLU A 189 13.44 -8.10 1.17
CA GLU A 189 14.36 -9.22 0.95
C GLU A 189 15.18 -9.01 -0.33
N ARG A 190 14.52 -8.73 -1.45
CA ARG A 190 15.19 -8.46 -2.73
C ARG A 190 16.14 -7.28 -2.65
N ALA A 191 15.74 -6.20 -1.99
CA ALA A 191 16.56 -5.01 -1.86
C ALA A 191 17.80 -5.19 -0.96
N MET A 192 17.83 -6.23 -0.11
CA MET A 192 19.02 -6.60 0.66
C MET A 192 20.01 -7.46 -0.14
N GLU A 193 19.55 -8.09 -1.23
CA GLU A 193 20.37 -8.95 -2.09
C GLU A 193 21.11 -8.19 -3.21
N ASP A 194 20.64 -7.00 -3.59
CA ASP A 194 21.23 -6.09 -4.59
C ASP A 194 22.43 -5.27 -4.06
#